data_AF-A0A9D1YX26-F1
#
_entry.id   AF-A0A9D1YX26-F1
#
_cell.length_a   1.000
_cell.length_b   1.000
_cell.length_c   1.000
_cell.angle_alpha   90.00
_cell.angle_beta   90.00
_cell.angle_gamma   90.00
#
_symmetry.space_group_name_H-M   'P 1'
#
loop_
_entity.id
_entity.type
_entity.pdbx_description
1 polymer ?
#
loop_
_entity_poly.entity_id
_entity_poly.type
_entity_poly.pdbx_seq_one_letter_code
_entity_poly.pdbx_strand_id
1 'polypeptide(L)'
;AFVVRKEPKDHGRGKQIEGPDVAGKRVVVVEDTSTTGGSPLKAVRALRREGAEVLAVAVIVDRATGAKDVIEAEGVPYRAAITLDDLGLKPQ
;
A
#
# COMPACT_ATOMS: atom_id res chain seq x y z
N ALA A 1 1.89 -2.21 -14.96
CA ALA A 1 1.59 -2.36 -13.51
C ALA A 1 2.41 -3.52 -12.96
N PHE A 2 2.56 -3.60 -11.63
CA PHE A 2 3.24 -4.69 -10.93
C PHE A 2 2.33 -5.18 -9.80
N VAL A 3 2.63 -6.35 -9.24
CA VAL A 3 1.95 -6.91 -8.07
C VAL A 3 2.99 -7.23 -7.01
N VAL A 4 2.72 -6.87 -5.75
CA VAL A 4 3.57 -7.26 -4.62
C VAL A 4 2.93 -8.46 -3.93
N ARG A 5 3.68 -9.57 -3.85
CA ARG A 5 3.24 -10.77 -3.14
C ARG A 5 3.30 -10.58 -1.63
N LYS A 6 2.39 -11.25 -0.92
CA LYS A 6 2.39 -11.29 0.55
C LYS A 6 3.68 -11.90 1.11
N GLU A 7 4.22 -12.91 0.43
CA GLU A 7 5.45 -13.61 0.79
C GLU A 7 6.35 -13.84 -0.45
N PRO A 8 7.69 -13.86 -0.29
CA PRO A 8 8.62 -14.25 -1.36
C PRO A 8 8.41 -15.71 -1.80
N LYS A 9 8.81 -16.06 -3.03
CA LYS A 9 8.80 -17.47 -3.48
C LYS A 9 9.91 -18.28 -2.81
N ASP A 10 9.60 -19.50 -2.37
CA ASP A 10 10.52 -20.44 -1.68
C ASP A 10 11.64 -21.02 -2.57
N HIS A 11 11.55 -20.94 -3.90
CA HIS A 11 12.53 -21.55 -4.81
C HIS A 11 13.00 -20.55 -5.88
N GLY A 12 14.28 -20.14 -5.80
CA GLY A 12 14.95 -19.18 -6.68
C GLY A 12 15.26 -17.82 -6.00
N ARG A 13 15.77 -16.82 -6.75
CA ARG A 13 16.03 -15.43 -6.28
C ARG A 13 14.75 -14.63 -5.88
N GLY A 14 13.72 -15.32 -5.39
CA GLY A 14 12.59 -14.88 -4.59
C GLY A 14 12.15 -13.42 -4.74
N LYS A 15 11.85 -12.95 -5.95
CA LYS A 15 11.36 -11.58 -6.11
C LYS A 15 9.95 -11.48 -5.54
N GLN A 16 9.77 -10.60 -4.55
CA GLN A 16 8.47 -10.30 -3.96
C GLN A 16 7.58 -9.46 -4.90
N ILE A 17 8.20 -8.82 -5.90
CA ILE A 17 7.53 -7.98 -6.92
C ILE A 17 7.46 -8.74 -8.24
N GLU A 18 6.26 -8.86 -8.80
CA GLU A 18 6.02 -9.40 -10.13
C GLU A 18 5.65 -8.28 -11.10
N GLY A 19 6.38 -8.20 -12.22
CA GLY A 19 6.21 -7.17 -13.23
C GLY A 19 7.54 -6.51 -13.64
N PRO A 20 7.48 -5.31 -14.24
CA PRO A 20 8.69 -4.59 -14.63
C PRO A 20 9.52 -4.17 -13.41
N ASP A 21 10.81 -3.89 -13.64
CA ASP A 21 11.68 -3.31 -12.63
C ASP A 21 11.10 -1.98 -12.09
N VAL A 22 11.29 -1.72 -10.80
CA VAL A 22 10.74 -0.59 -10.06
C VAL A 22 11.82 0.36 -9.54
N ALA A 23 13.10 0.00 -9.65
CA ALA A 23 14.21 0.82 -9.16
C ALA A 23 14.20 2.22 -9.80
N GLY A 24 14.31 3.26 -8.97
CA GLY A 24 14.27 4.67 -9.37
C GLY A 24 12.91 5.16 -9.90
N LYS A 25 11.87 4.32 -9.89
CA LYS A 25 10.54 4.69 -10.39
C LYS A 25 9.66 5.21 -9.27
N ARG A 26 8.86 6.22 -9.60
CA ARG A 26 7.79 6.74 -8.76
C ARG A 26 6.58 5.80 -8.83
N VAL A 27 6.15 5.27 -7.70
CA VAL A 27 5.08 4.28 -7.61
C VAL A 27 4.04 4.65 -6.57
N VAL A 28 2.80 4.19 -6.77
CA VAL A 28 1.71 4.29 -5.81
C VAL A 28 1.25 2.87 -5.49
N VAL A 29 1.07 2.57 -4.20
CA VAL A 29 0.45 1.32 -3.75
C VAL A 29 -1.05 1.52 -3.73
N VAL A 30 -1.80 0.59 -4.33
CA VAL A 30 -3.26 0.64 -4.41
C VAL A 30 -3.88 -0.57 -3.73
N GLU A 31 -4.95 -0.35 -2.95
CA GLU A 31 -5.77 -1.37 -2.30
C GLU A 31 -7.25 -0.96 -2.37
N ASP A 32 -8.18 -1.90 -2.19
CA ASP A 32 -9.61 -1.62 -2.17
C ASP A 32 -10.01 -0.91 -0.86
N THR A 33 -9.71 -1.52 0.28
CA THR A 33 -9.92 -0.96 1.62
C THR A 33 -8.80 -1.44 2.54
N SER A 34 -8.45 -0.65 3.56
CA SER A 34 -7.46 -1.08 4.55
C SER A 34 -8.04 -1.21 5.95
N THR A 35 -7.74 -2.33 6.62
CA THR A 35 -8.19 -2.59 8.00
C THR A 35 -7.13 -2.18 9.02
N THR A 36 -5.88 -2.62 8.84
CA THR A 36 -4.80 -2.32 9.82
C THR A 36 -3.66 -1.51 9.21
N GLY A 37 -3.66 -1.27 7.90
CA GLY A 37 -2.52 -0.70 7.17
C GLY A 37 -1.35 -1.68 6.96
N GLY A 38 -1.40 -2.89 7.52
CA GLY A 38 -0.28 -3.84 7.47
C GLY A 38 0.05 -4.36 6.08
N SER A 39 -0.95 -4.69 5.27
CA SER A 39 -0.76 -5.16 3.88
C SER A 39 -0.09 -4.10 2.99
N PRO A 40 -0.62 -2.86 2.88
CA PRO A 40 0.03 -1.84 2.06
C PRO A 40 1.41 -1.46 2.62
N LEU A 41 1.64 -1.49 3.93
CA LEU A 41 2.96 -1.22 4.50
C LEU A 41 4.00 -2.28 4.13
N LYS A 42 3.63 -3.56 4.13
CA LYS A 42 4.51 -4.63 3.64
C LYS A 42 4.88 -4.37 2.17
N ALA A 43 3.93 -3.92 1.36
CA ALA A 43 4.18 -3.56 -0.03
C ALA A 43 5.10 -2.35 -0.18
N VAL A 44 4.85 -1.26 0.56
CA VAL A 44 5.71 -0.07 0.65
C VAL A 44 7.15 -0.46 0.95
N ARG A 45 7.37 -1.27 2.00
CA ARG A 45 8.71 -1.70 2.43
C ARG A 45 9.39 -2.57 1.38
N ALA A 46 8.66 -3.46 0.71
CA ALA A 46 9.20 -4.27 -0.38
C ALA A 46 9.62 -3.40 -1.58
N LEU A 47 8.80 -2.42 -1.96
CA LEU A 47 9.07 -1.48 -3.05
C LEU A 47 10.28 -0.59 -2.76
N ARG A 48 10.36 -0.02 -1.55
CA ARG A 48 11.52 0.79 -1.12
C ARG A 48 12.82 -0.03 -1.13
N ARG A 49 12.78 -1.30 -0.69
CA ARG A 49 13.93 -2.21 -0.72
C ARG A 49 14.43 -2.50 -2.14
N GLU A 50 13.52 -2.51 -3.11
CA GLU A 50 13.82 -2.69 -4.55
C GLU A 50 14.13 -1.34 -5.24
N GLY A 51 14.30 -0.26 -4.47
CA GLY A 51 14.74 1.05 -4.97
C GLY A 51 13.64 1.94 -5.54
N ALA A 52 12.37 1.61 -5.34
CA ALA A 52 11.27 2.45 -5.81
C ALA A 52 11.02 3.67 -4.89
N GLU A 53 10.62 4.79 -5.48
CA GLU A 53 10.13 5.98 -4.78
C GLU A 53 8.62 5.83 -4.56
N VAL A 54 8.22 5.42 -3.36
CA VAL A 54 6.79 5.24 -3.03
C VAL A 54 6.17 6.60 -2.67
N LEU A 55 5.27 7.08 -3.52
CA LEU A 55 4.65 8.41 -3.40
C LEU A 55 3.46 8.44 -2.44
N ALA A 56 2.69 7.36 -2.38
CA ALA A 56 1.49 7.25 -1.57
C ALA A 56 1.00 5.80 -1.46
N VAL A 57 0.16 5.57 -0.47
CA VAL A 57 -0.84 4.49 -0.48
C VAL A 57 -2.20 5.10 -0.81
N ALA A 58 -2.89 4.54 -1.79
CA ALA A 58 -4.24 4.94 -2.16
C ALA A 58 -5.23 3.79 -1.94
N VAL A 59 -6.36 4.10 -1.32
CA VAL A 59 -7.50 3.17 -1.15
C VAL A 59 -8.75 3.68 -1.85
N ILE A 60 -9.64 2.77 -2.25
CA ILE A 60 -10.95 3.16 -2.78
C ILE A 60 -11.82 3.69 -1.64
N VAL A 61 -11.94 2.94 -0.54
CA VAL A 61 -12.75 3.35 0.62
C VAL A 61 -11.93 3.32 1.90
N ASP A 62 -11.84 4.45 2.58
CA ASP A 62 -11.36 4.54 3.96
C ASP A 62 -12.51 4.32 4.94
N ARG A 63 -12.39 3.27 5.75
CA ARG A 63 -13.39 2.86 6.75
C ARG A 63 -13.06 3.37 8.16
N ALA A 64 -12.20 4.38 8.29
CA ALA A 64 -11.79 4.98 9.56
C ALA A 64 -11.23 3.96 10.56
N THR A 65 -10.42 3.01 10.08
CA THR A 65 -9.89 1.87 10.86
C THR A 65 -8.57 2.17 11.58
N GLY A 66 -8.04 3.39 11.42
CA GLY A 66 -6.70 3.78 11.88
C GLY A 66 -5.57 3.44 10.90
N ALA A 67 -5.85 2.76 9.77
CA ALA A 67 -4.84 2.41 8.78
C ALA A 67 -4.07 3.64 8.23
N LYS A 68 -4.75 4.78 8.10
CA LYS A 68 -4.14 6.07 7.73
C LYS A 68 -2.97 6.42 8.64
N ASP A 69 -3.19 6.42 9.96
CA ASP A 69 -2.17 6.83 10.93
C ASP A 69 -0.95 5.90 10.90
N VAL A 70 -1.19 4.58 10.75
CA VAL A 70 -0.12 3.58 10.65
C VAL A 70 0.75 3.82 9.40
N ILE A 71 0.13 4.18 8.27
CA ILE A 71 0.83 4.43 7.01
C ILE A 71 1.56 5.78 7.03
N GLU A 72 0.92 6.83 7.54
CA GLU A 72 1.50 8.17 7.62
C GLU A 72 2.67 8.24 8.62
N ALA A 73 2.64 7.42 9.69
CA ALA A 73 3.76 7.25 10.61
C ALA A 73 5.06 6.76 9.93
N GLU A 74 4.96 6.14 8.74
CA GLU A 74 6.09 5.65 7.93
C GLU A 74 6.52 6.66 6.84
N GLY A 75 6.02 7.89 6.97
CA GLY A 75 6.29 9.00 6.06
C GLY A 75 5.68 8.80 4.67
N VAL A 76 4.63 7.98 4.55
CA VAL A 76 3.93 7.74 3.28
C VAL A 76 2.57 8.42 3.31
N PRO A 77 2.27 9.34 2.37
CA PRO A 77 0.94 9.91 2.25
C PRO A 77 -0.14 8.85 2.04
N TYR A 78 -1.23 8.95 2.80
CA TYR A 78 -2.42 8.15 2.60
C TYR A 78 -3.47 8.95 1.80
N ARG A 79 -4.12 8.29 0.84
CA ARG A 79 -5.15 8.89 -0.02
C ARG A 79 -6.35 7.95 -0.10
N ALA A 80 -7.55 8.49 0.03
CA ALA A 80 -8.79 7.75 -0.12
C ALA A 80 -9.64 8.43 -1.19
N ALA A 81 -10.29 7.65 -2.05
CA ALA A 81 -11.26 8.18 -3.01
C ALA A 81 -12.61 8.48 -2.34
N ILE A 82 -13.01 7.64 -1.37
CA ILE A 82 -14.26 7.73 -0.62
C ILE A 82 -13.96 7.50 0.87
N THR A 83 -14.58 8.28 1.73
CA THR A 83 -14.58 8.14 3.19
C THR A 83 -15.95 7.72 3.69
N LEU A 84 -16.07 7.34 4.96
CA LEU A 84 -17.39 7.07 5.57
C LEU A 84 -18.30 8.31 5.55
N ASP A 85 -17.74 9.51 5.69
CA ASP A 85 -18.48 10.77 5.66
C ASP A 85 -19.13 11.01 4.29
N ASP A 86 -18.42 10.69 3.20
CA ASP A 86 -18.96 10.77 1.83
C ASP A 86 -20.17 9.86 1.62
N LEU A 87 -20.29 8.80 2.42
CA LEU A 87 -21.39 7.83 2.37
C LEU A 87 -22.44 8.05 3.46
N GLY A 88 -22.28 9.04 4.34
CA GLY A 88 -23.16 9.26 5.49
C GLY A 88 -23.12 8.13 6.52
N LEU A 89 -22.00 7.40 6.61
CA LEU A 89 -21.79 6.27 7.51
C LEU A 89 -20.97 6.68 8.73
N LYS A 90 -21.08 5.90 9.81
CA LYS A 90 -20.24 6.04 11.02
C LYS A 90 -19.21 4.91 11.09
N PRO A 91 -18.04 5.14 11.73
CA PRO A 91 -17.12 4.07 12.07
C PRO A 91 -17.85 2.98 12.88
N GLN A 92 -17.52 1.71 12.63
CA GLN A 92 -18.03 0.57 13.40
C GLN A 92 -17.20 0.34 14.65
#